data_AF-A0A8T2WSG1-F1
#
_entry.id   AF-A0A8T2WSG1-F1
#
_cell.length_a   1.000
_cell.length_b   1.000
_cell.length_c   1.000
_cell.angle_alpha   90.00
_cell.angle_beta   90.00
_cell.angle_gamma   90.00
#
_symmetry.space_group_name_H-M   'P 1'
#
loop_
_entity.id
_entity.type
_entity.pdbx_description
1 polymer ?
#
loop_
_entity_poly.entity_id
_entity_poly.type
_entity_poly.pdbx_seq_one_letter_code
_entity_poly.pdbx_strand_id
1 'polypeptide(L)'
;MENTLLLVIFSLLTSLLTFILTITSREIINGRRTRQRAVGFFHPYTNDGGGGERVLWCAVKAIQEESPDLDCVIYTGDHDSSSESLMSRALDRFGVQLLTPPKVVHLYKRKWIEETSYPRFTMIGQSFGSVYLSWEALCKFTPLYYFDTSGYAFTYPVARLFGCKVICYTHYPTISLDMISRVRDRSSMYNNDTSIARR
;
A
#
# COMPACT_ATOMS: atom_id res chain seq x y z
N MET A 1 17.06 -42.89 -12.68
CA MET A 1 17.75 -41.58 -12.60
C MET A 1 16.75 -40.43 -12.59
N GLU A 2 15.76 -40.42 -13.49
CA GLU A 2 14.69 -39.39 -13.52
C GLU A 2 13.85 -39.32 -12.23
N ASN A 3 13.42 -40.47 -11.68
CA ASN A 3 12.63 -40.49 -10.44
C ASN A 3 13.43 -39.94 -9.23
N THR A 4 14.73 -40.21 -9.17
CA THR A 4 15.61 -39.69 -8.10
C THR A 4 15.79 -38.18 -8.23
N LEU A 5 15.98 -37.68 -9.46
CA LEU A 5 16.07 -36.25 -9.73
C LEU A 5 14.77 -35.51 -9.36
N LEU A 6 13.62 -36.08 -9.71
CA LEU A 6 12.31 -35.51 -9.41
C LEU A 6 12.04 -35.46 -7.89
N LEU A 7 12.41 -36.51 -7.15
CA LEU A 7 12.33 -36.53 -5.69
C LEU A 7 13.21 -35.48 -5.02
N VAL A 8 14.43 -35.27 -5.54
CA VAL A 8 15.34 -34.23 -5.03
C VAL A 8 14.77 -32.84 -5.29
N ILE A 9 14.27 -32.57 -6.50
CA ILE A 9 13.64 -31.28 -6.84
C ILE A 9 12.44 -31.02 -5.92
N PHE A 10 11.56 -32.01 -5.73
CA PHE A 10 10.40 -31.86 -4.85
C PHE A 10 10.81 -31.60 -3.39
N SER A 11 11.85 -32.28 -2.90
CA SER A 11 12.38 -32.07 -1.55
C SER A 11 12.98 -30.66 -1.36
N LEU A 12 13.68 -30.15 -2.37
CA LEU A 12 14.22 -28.79 -2.34
C LEU A 12 13.11 -27.74 -2.39
N LEU A 13 12.10 -27.91 -3.24
CA LEU A 13 10.96 -27.01 -3.34
C LEU A 13 10.13 -26.99 -2.05
N THR A 14 9.87 -28.14 -1.45
CA THR A 14 9.14 -28.23 -0.17
C THR A 14 9.94 -27.61 0.98
N SER A 15 11.25 -27.84 1.05
CA SER A 15 12.12 -27.20 2.05
C SER A 15 12.18 -25.67 1.89
N LEU A 16 12.27 -25.17 0.65
CA LEU A 16 12.21 -23.74 0.39
C LEU A 16 10.86 -23.15 0.78
N LEU A 17 9.76 -23.84 0.46
CA LEU A 17 8.41 -23.40 0.81
C LEU A 17 8.21 -23.36 2.33
N THR A 18 8.62 -24.39 3.07
CA THR A 18 8.50 -24.40 4.53
C THR A 18 9.35 -23.31 5.17
N PHE A 19 10.55 -23.05 4.64
CA PHE A 19 11.40 -21.95 5.08
C PHE A 19 10.72 -20.58 4.91
N ILE A 20 10.17 -20.31 3.72
CA ILE A 20 9.44 -19.05 3.43
C ILE A 20 8.20 -18.93 4.34
N LEU A 21 7.42 -20.00 4.50
CA LEU A 21 6.25 -20.01 5.37
C LEU A 21 6.62 -19.76 6.83
N THR A 22 7.76 -20.29 7.28
CA THR A 22 8.24 -20.09 8.66
C THR A 22 8.65 -18.63 8.89
N ILE A 23 9.41 -18.03 7.97
CA ILE A 23 9.81 -16.61 8.07
C ILE A 23 8.58 -15.70 8.04
N THR A 24 7.69 -15.89 7.06
CA THR A 24 6.49 -15.05 6.93
C THR A 24 5.56 -15.20 8.13
N SER A 25 5.35 -16.42 8.61
CA SER A 25 4.56 -16.66 9.83
C SER A 25 5.19 -15.99 11.05
N ARG A 26 6.52 -16.02 11.18
CA ARG A 26 7.22 -15.36 12.28
C ARG A 26 7.01 -13.85 12.27
N GLU A 27 7.13 -13.21 11.11
CA GLU A 27 6.88 -11.76 10.95
C GLU A 27 5.43 -11.41 11.29
N ILE A 28 4.46 -12.19 10.80
CA ILE A 28 3.03 -11.99 11.10
C ILE A 28 2.75 -12.15 12.60
N ILE A 29 3.27 -13.20 13.23
CA ILE A 29 3.09 -13.46 14.66
C ILE A 29 3.74 -12.34 15.47
N ASN A 30 4.93 -11.89 15.08
CA ASN A 30 5.61 -10.78 15.72
C ASN A 30 4.78 -9.49 15.62
N GLY A 31 4.35 -9.12 14.41
CA GLY A 31 3.51 -7.94 14.19
C GLY A 31 2.20 -7.98 14.98
N ARG A 32 1.55 -9.15 15.07
CA ARG A 32 0.36 -9.33 15.94
C ARG A 32 0.66 -9.09 17.42
N ARG A 33 1.83 -9.51 17.90
CA ARG A 33 2.26 -9.35 19.30
C ARG A 33 2.69 -7.93 19.63
N THR A 34 3.33 -7.24 18.68
CA THR A 34 3.86 -5.88 18.85
C THR A 34 2.89 -4.79 18.37
N ARG A 35 1.68 -5.19 17.95
CA ARG A 35 0.64 -4.29 17.46
C ARG A 35 0.35 -3.17 18.45
N GLN A 36 0.42 -1.93 17.98
CA GLN A 36 0.22 -0.74 18.80
C GLN A 36 -1.17 -0.16 18.64
N ARG A 37 -1.69 0.49 19.68
CA ARG A 37 -2.96 1.22 19.64
C ARG A 37 -2.76 2.55 18.89
N ALA A 38 -2.74 2.46 17.57
CA ALA A 38 -2.51 3.55 16.64
C ALA A 38 -3.32 3.34 15.34
N VAL A 39 -3.44 4.40 14.54
CA VAL A 39 -3.95 4.35 13.17
C VAL A 39 -2.80 4.53 12.20
N GLY A 40 -2.57 3.52 11.36
CA GLY A 40 -1.61 3.59 10.27
C GLY A 40 -2.32 3.89 8.96
N PHE A 41 -2.01 5.03 8.34
CA PHE A 41 -2.49 5.44 7.04
C PHE A 41 -1.51 5.02 5.96
N PHE A 42 -1.91 4.08 5.12
CA PHE A 42 -1.14 3.66 3.96
C PHE A 42 -1.35 4.66 2.82
N HIS A 43 -0.34 5.50 2.59
CA HIS A 43 -0.36 6.52 1.57
C HIS A 43 1.03 6.74 0.95
N PRO A 44 1.48 5.87 0.01
CA PRO A 44 2.85 5.89 -0.50
C PRO A 44 3.29 7.16 -1.23
N TYR A 45 2.35 8.02 -1.61
CA TYR A 45 2.56 9.28 -2.33
C TYR A 45 1.96 10.45 -1.54
N THR A 46 2.76 11.06 -0.67
CA THR A 46 2.39 12.22 0.15
C THR A 46 2.89 13.55 -0.43
N ASN A 47 3.53 13.49 -1.61
CA ASN A 47 4.16 14.64 -2.24
C ASN A 47 3.50 15.13 -3.55
N ASP A 48 2.51 14.42 -4.08
CA ASP A 48 2.00 14.61 -5.45
C ASP A 48 1.01 15.79 -5.60
N GLY A 49 0.44 16.30 -4.50
CA GLY A 49 -0.60 17.32 -4.49
C GLY A 49 -1.98 16.81 -4.93
N GLY A 50 -2.22 15.50 -4.89
CA GLY A 50 -3.41 14.87 -5.44
C GLY A 50 -4.65 14.92 -4.52
N GLY A 51 -5.83 14.64 -5.08
CA GLY A 51 -7.08 14.59 -4.30
C GLY A 51 -7.08 13.52 -3.19
N GLY A 52 -6.34 12.44 -3.37
CA GLY A 52 -6.16 11.39 -2.35
C GLY A 52 -5.47 11.89 -1.08
N GLU A 53 -4.50 12.80 -1.21
CA GLU A 53 -3.83 13.41 -0.05
C GLU A 53 -4.81 14.28 0.76
N ARG A 54 -5.75 14.99 0.11
CA ARG A 54 -6.76 15.74 0.85
C ARG A 54 -7.62 14.82 1.72
N VAL A 55 -7.96 13.64 1.22
CA VAL A 55 -8.69 12.61 2.00
C VAL A 55 -7.84 12.16 3.18
N LEU A 56 -6.55 11.84 2.94
CA LEU A 56 -5.61 11.48 3.99
C LEU A 56 -5.62 12.51 5.12
N TRP A 57 -5.40 13.79 4.80
CA TRP A 57 -5.25 14.83 5.82
C TRP A 57 -6.57 15.10 6.56
N CYS A 58 -7.70 15.11 5.87
CA CYS A 58 -9.01 15.22 6.52
C CYS A 58 -9.26 14.04 7.48
N ALA A 59 -8.89 12.82 7.09
CA ALA A 59 -9.05 11.64 7.94
C ALA A 59 -8.11 11.68 9.16
N VAL A 60 -6.84 12.07 8.98
CA VAL A 60 -5.89 12.26 10.08
C VAL A 60 -6.42 13.30 11.07
N LYS A 61 -6.87 14.46 10.58
CA LYS A 61 -7.43 15.52 11.41
C LYS A 61 -8.65 15.02 12.21
N ALA A 62 -9.59 14.36 11.55
CA ALA A 62 -10.79 13.84 12.21
C ALA A 62 -10.45 12.85 13.33
N ILE A 63 -9.43 11.99 13.13
CA ILE A 63 -8.98 11.05 14.17
C ILE A 63 -8.32 11.80 15.33
N GLN A 64 -7.51 12.82 15.05
CA GLN A 64 -6.89 13.64 16.10
C GLN A 64 -7.93 14.39 16.93
N GLU A 65 -9.01 14.87 16.32
CA GLU A 65 -10.11 15.57 17.00
C GLU A 65 -10.96 14.60 17.84
N GLU A 66 -11.33 13.44 17.28
CA GLU A 66 -12.19 12.46 17.96
C GLU A 66 -11.45 11.61 19.00
N SER A 67 -10.15 11.37 18.80
CA SER A 67 -9.35 10.52 19.67
C SER A 67 -7.91 11.03 19.77
N PRO A 68 -7.66 12.10 20.55
CA PRO A 68 -6.34 12.72 20.69
C PRO A 68 -5.24 11.77 21.19
N ASP A 69 -5.59 10.75 21.98
CA ASP A 69 -4.67 9.74 22.51
C ASP A 69 -4.26 8.68 21.46
N LEU A 70 -4.86 8.71 20.26
CA LEU A 70 -4.62 7.72 19.21
C LEU A 70 -3.60 8.25 18.21
N ASP A 71 -2.39 7.67 18.26
CA ASP A 71 -1.32 8.02 17.35
C ASP A 71 -1.72 7.82 15.88
N CYS A 72 -1.49 8.84 15.05
CA CYS A 72 -1.61 8.76 13.60
C CYS A 72 -0.22 8.54 12.98
N VAL A 73 -0.08 7.47 12.19
CA VAL A 73 1.17 7.08 11.53
C VAL A 73 0.95 7.07 10.03
N ILE A 74 1.82 7.72 9.27
CA ILE A 74 1.76 7.78 7.81
C ILE A 74 2.83 6.84 7.24
N TYR A 75 2.40 5.87 6.43
CA TYR A 75 3.31 5.09 5.61
C TYR A 75 3.49 5.76 4.26
N THR A 76 4.68 6.27 3.99
CA THR A 76 4.98 7.02 2.76
C THR A 76 6.24 6.49 2.08
N GLY A 77 6.28 6.50 0.75
CA GLY A 77 7.51 6.28 -0.01
C GLY A 77 8.30 7.55 -0.29
N ASP A 78 7.83 8.71 0.18
CA ASP A 78 8.54 9.98 0.09
C ASP A 78 9.58 10.07 1.22
N HIS A 79 10.85 9.97 0.86
CA HIS A 79 11.96 9.92 1.83
C HIS A 79 12.34 11.28 2.41
N ASP A 80 11.88 12.37 1.78
CA ASP A 80 12.03 13.75 2.22
C ASP A 80 10.91 14.23 3.17
N SER A 81 9.88 13.40 3.38
CA SER A 81 8.72 13.75 4.20
C SER A 81 8.97 13.56 5.70
N SER A 82 9.26 14.63 6.44
CA SER A 82 9.20 14.65 7.92
C SER A 82 7.79 14.89 8.44
N SER A 83 7.55 14.58 9.72
CA SER A 83 6.27 14.84 10.42
C SER A 83 5.81 16.30 10.27
N GLU A 84 6.72 17.25 10.44
CA GLU A 84 6.48 18.68 10.35
C GLU A 84 6.23 19.10 8.89
N SER A 85 7.00 18.55 7.96
CA SER A 85 6.82 18.84 6.53
C SER A 85 5.44 18.37 6.05
N LEU A 86 4.98 17.18 6.48
CA LEU A 86 3.66 16.65 6.14
C LEU A 86 2.55 17.49 6.77
N MET A 87 2.73 17.92 8.02
CA MET A 87 1.79 18.83 8.69
C MET A 87 1.70 20.19 7.98
N SER A 88 2.82 20.78 7.57
CA SER A 88 2.84 22.02 6.78
C SER A 88 2.14 21.81 5.45
N ARG A 89 2.46 20.72 4.72
CA ARG A 89 1.84 20.39 3.44
C ARG A 89 0.32 20.23 3.54
N ALA A 90 -0.17 19.57 4.60
CA ALA A 90 -1.60 19.44 4.86
C ALA A 90 -2.30 20.80 4.93
N LEU A 91 -1.68 21.76 5.62
CA LEU A 91 -2.17 23.13 5.72
C LEU A 91 -2.02 23.88 4.39
N ASP A 92 -0.81 23.95 3.85
CA ASP A 92 -0.45 24.81 2.72
C ASP A 92 -1.12 24.39 1.40
N ARG A 93 -1.26 23.07 1.16
CA ARG A 93 -1.83 22.53 -0.08
C ARG A 93 -3.32 22.25 0.00
N PHE A 94 -3.81 21.88 1.19
CA PHE A 94 -5.18 21.36 1.34
C PHE A 94 -6.04 22.14 2.32
N GLY A 95 -5.47 23.14 3.02
CA GLY A 95 -6.17 23.92 4.04
C GLY A 95 -6.53 23.10 5.28
N VAL A 96 -5.86 21.97 5.52
CA VAL A 96 -6.15 21.06 6.62
C VAL A 96 -5.14 21.26 7.75
N GLN A 97 -5.54 22.00 8.78
CA GLN A 97 -4.75 22.18 9.99
C GLN A 97 -4.84 20.94 10.89
N LEU A 98 -3.75 20.19 11.00
CA LEU A 98 -3.61 19.07 11.95
C LEU A 98 -3.42 19.61 13.38
N LEU A 99 -3.82 18.83 14.38
CA LEU A 99 -3.62 19.18 15.79
C LEU A 99 -2.20 18.87 16.27
N THR A 100 -1.64 17.76 15.78
CA THR A 100 -0.26 17.33 16.08
C THR A 100 0.43 16.80 14.83
N PRO A 101 1.77 16.88 14.74
CA PRO A 101 2.51 16.25 13.65
C PRO A 101 2.29 14.73 13.66
N PRO A 102 1.90 14.11 12.53
CA PRO A 102 1.74 12.66 12.48
C PRO A 102 3.11 11.97 12.47
N LYS A 103 3.19 10.72 12.96
CA LYS A 103 4.41 9.92 12.88
C LYS A 103 4.63 9.44 11.46
N VAL A 104 5.89 9.30 11.04
CA VAL A 104 6.23 8.88 9.67
C VAL A 104 6.96 7.55 9.66
N VAL A 105 6.53 6.65 8.77
CA VAL A 105 7.20 5.40 8.45
C VAL A 105 7.53 5.41 6.97
N HIS A 106 8.81 5.64 6.64
CA HIS A 106 9.28 5.62 5.27
C HIS A 106 9.30 4.21 4.70
N LEU A 107 8.88 4.04 3.45
CA LEU A 107 8.86 2.79 2.72
C LEU A 107 9.84 2.85 1.54
N TYR A 108 10.66 1.81 1.37
CA TYR A 108 11.71 1.76 0.34
C TYR A 108 11.31 0.94 -0.89
N LYS A 109 10.19 0.22 -0.82
CA LYS A 109 9.71 -0.64 -1.91
C LYS A 109 8.67 0.02 -2.81
N ARG A 110 8.54 1.36 -2.77
CA ARG A 110 7.55 2.10 -3.59
C ARG A 110 7.68 1.79 -5.08
N LYS A 111 8.89 1.54 -5.60
CA LYS A 111 9.11 1.16 -7.00
C LYS A 111 8.20 0.03 -7.51
N TRP A 112 7.79 -0.89 -6.64
CA TRP A 112 6.93 -2.02 -7.02
C TRP A 112 5.46 -1.64 -7.24
N ILE A 113 5.04 -0.43 -6.87
CA ILE A 113 3.70 0.07 -7.21
C ILE A 113 3.73 1.11 -8.33
N GLU A 114 4.90 1.42 -8.87
CA GLU A 114 5.07 2.34 -10.00
C GLU A 114 4.75 1.61 -11.32
N GLU A 115 4.04 2.29 -12.22
CA GLU A 115 3.62 1.72 -13.51
C GLU A 115 4.82 1.38 -14.41
N THR A 116 5.89 2.17 -14.32
CA THR A 116 7.14 2.02 -15.10
C THR A 116 7.86 0.71 -14.79
N SER A 117 7.59 0.09 -13.64
CA SER A 117 8.14 -1.22 -13.28
C SER A 117 7.53 -2.37 -14.08
N TYR A 118 6.41 -2.15 -14.78
CA TYR A 118 5.65 -3.20 -15.45
C TYR A 118 5.32 -2.82 -16.90
N PRO A 119 6.11 -3.28 -17.89
CA PRO A 119 5.84 -2.99 -19.30
C PRO A 119 4.56 -3.68 -19.82
N ARG A 120 4.07 -4.70 -19.11
CA ARG A 120 2.83 -5.42 -19.41
C ARG A 120 2.14 -5.82 -18.11
N PHE A 121 0.82 -5.97 -18.16
CA PHE A 121 -0.02 -6.36 -17.01
C PHE A 121 0.16 -5.44 -15.79
N THR A 122 0.35 -4.14 -16.04
CA THR A 122 0.67 -3.13 -15.04
C THR A 122 -0.23 -3.19 -13.81
N MET A 123 -1.55 -3.30 -14.00
CA MET A 123 -2.51 -3.39 -12.88
C MET A 123 -2.29 -4.63 -11.99
N ILE A 124 -1.97 -5.78 -12.58
CA ILE A 124 -1.65 -7.01 -11.83
C ILE A 124 -0.32 -6.83 -11.10
N GLY A 125 0.68 -6.28 -11.79
CA GLY A 125 1.99 -5.96 -11.22
C GLY A 125 1.88 -5.06 -10.01
N GLN A 126 1.20 -3.91 -10.13
CA GLN A 126 0.97 -2.97 -9.05
C GLN A 126 0.16 -3.58 -7.90
N SER A 127 -0.81 -4.45 -8.21
CA SER A 127 -1.58 -5.17 -7.17
C SER A 127 -0.66 -6.04 -6.31
N PHE A 128 0.23 -6.83 -6.92
CA PHE A 128 1.22 -7.62 -6.17
C PHE A 128 2.32 -6.75 -5.52
N GLY A 129 2.72 -5.66 -6.18
CA GLY A 129 3.65 -4.69 -5.61
C GLY A 129 3.11 -4.05 -4.33
N SER A 130 1.80 -3.78 -4.28
CA SER A 130 1.14 -3.25 -3.09
C SER A 130 1.15 -4.24 -1.92
N VAL A 131 1.03 -5.55 -2.19
CA VAL A 131 1.21 -6.61 -1.17
C VAL A 131 2.61 -6.53 -0.58
N TYR A 132 3.63 -6.40 -1.44
CA TYR A 132 5.02 -6.33 -0.98
C TYR A 132 5.33 -5.05 -0.21
N LEU A 133 4.78 -3.92 -0.64
CA LEU A 133 4.94 -2.62 0.02
C LEU A 133 4.21 -2.56 1.36
N SER A 134 2.98 -3.07 1.44
CA SER A 134 2.23 -3.15 2.69
C SER A 134 2.85 -4.14 3.68
N TRP A 135 3.44 -5.23 3.20
CA TRP A 135 4.24 -6.12 4.04
C TRP A 135 5.40 -5.38 4.71
N GLU A 136 6.16 -4.56 3.95
CA GLU A 136 7.20 -3.70 4.53
C GLU A 136 6.66 -2.74 5.57
N ALA A 137 5.55 -2.06 5.27
CA ALA A 137 4.91 -1.12 6.19
C ALA A 137 4.56 -1.80 7.53
N LEU A 138 3.93 -2.97 7.47
CA LEU A 138 3.46 -3.69 8.66
C LEU A 138 4.60 -4.34 9.45
N CYS A 139 5.66 -4.81 8.80
CA CYS A 139 6.88 -5.25 9.47
C CYS A 139 7.59 -4.11 10.21
N LYS A 140 7.54 -2.88 9.69
CA LYS A 140 8.13 -1.69 10.35
C LYS A 140 7.28 -1.20 11.52
N PHE A 141 5.96 -1.15 11.33
CA PHE A 141 5.01 -0.70 12.34
C PHE A 141 3.67 -1.37 12.11
N THR A 142 3.18 -2.15 13.08
CA THR A 142 1.85 -2.78 13.00
C THR A 142 0.83 -1.98 13.83
N PRO A 143 -0.17 -1.32 13.20
CA PRO A 143 -1.16 -0.52 13.89
C PRO A 143 -2.39 -1.35 14.27
N LEU A 144 -3.20 -0.85 15.18
CA LEU A 144 -4.51 -1.45 15.49
C LEU A 144 -5.49 -1.23 14.33
N TYR A 145 -5.50 -0.02 13.77
CA TYR A 145 -6.31 0.35 12.61
C TYR A 145 -5.40 0.62 11.42
N TYR A 146 -5.63 -0.10 10.32
CA TYR A 146 -4.93 0.11 9.06
C TYR A 146 -5.90 0.79 8.10
N PHE A 147 -5.56 2.00 7.68
CA PHE A 147 -6.37 2.85 6.83
C PHE A 147 -5.74 2.94 5.44
N ASP A 148 -6.45 2.53 4.40
CA ASP A 148 -6.02 2.79 3.02
C ASP A 148 -6.74 4.03 2.47
N THR A 149 -5.94 4.97 1.98
CA THR A 149 -6.42 6.21 1.35
C THR A 149 -5.87 6.38 -0.07
N SER A 150 -5.08 5.41 -0.55
CA SER A 150 -4.53 5.38 -1.91
C SER A 150 -5.27 4.42 -2.84
N GLY A 151 -6.05 3.48 -2.30
CA GLY A 151 -6.88 2.56 -3.09
C GLY A 151 -6.20 1.25 -3.49
N TYR A 152 -5.21 0.80 -2.71
CA TYR A 152 -4.54 -0.48 -2.88
C TYR A 152 -5.25 -1.62 -2.13
N ALA A 153 -6.34 -2.13 -2.71
CA ALA A 153 -7.19 -3.16 -2.09
C ALA A 153 -6.46 -4.46 -1.72
N PHE A 154 -5.39 -4.80 -2.44
CA PHE A 154 -4.61 -6.02 -2.17
C PHE A 154 -3.78 -5.95 -0.89
N THR A 155 -3.66 -4.78 -0.27
CA THR A 155 -3.04 -4.63 1.06
C THR A 155 -3.94 -5.16 2.18
N TYR A 156 -5.25 -5.24 1.97
CA TYR A 156 -6.21 -5.52 3.05
C TYR A 156 -6.04 -6.91 3.65
N PRO A 157 -5.89 -8.00 2.86
CA PRO A 157 -5.62 -9.31 3.43
C PRO A 157 -4.31 -9.34 4.21
N VAL A 158 -3.27 -8.62 3.75
CA VAL A 158 -1.99 -8.53 4.46
C VAL A 158 -2.18 -7.86 5.83
N ALA A 159 -2.83 -6.71 5.88
CA ALA A 159 -3.14 -6.02 7.12
C ALA A 159 -4.00 -6.88 8.08
N ARG A 160 -4.98 -7.62 7.54
CA ARG A 160 -5.76 -8.59 8.33
C ARG A 160 -4.90 -9.73 8.87
N LEU A 161 -3.94 -10.23 8.09
CA LEU A 161 -2.98 -11.23 8.53
C LEU A 161 -2.13 -10.72 9.69
N PHE A 162 -1.70 -9.46 9.68
CA PHE A 162 -1.01 -8.82 10.82
C PHE A 162 -1.93 -8.45 12.00
N GLY A 163 -3.24 -8.72 11.88
CA GLY A 163 -4.22 -8.50 12.94
C GLY A 163 -4.78 -7.07 12.99
N CYS A 164 -4.57 -6.25 11.97
CA CYS A 164 -5.14 -4.91 11.90
C CYS A 164 -6.65 -4.96 11.62
N LYS A 165 -7.38 -3.96 12.13
CA LYS A 165 -8.72 -3.62 11.65
C LYS A 165 -8.56 -2.77 10.39
N VAL A 166 -8.97 -3.29 9.25
CA VAL A 166 -8.82 -2.60 7.96
C VAL A 166 -9.99 -1.67 7.72
N ILE A 167 -9.69 -0.42 7.39
CA ILE A 167 -10.62 0.62 6.95
C ILE A 167 -10.06 1.18 5.64
N CYS A 168 -10.93 1.58 4.72
CA CYS A 168 -10.48 2.15 3.46
C CYS A 168 -11.42 3.26 2.99
N TYR A 169 -10.85 4.22 2.27
CA TYR A 169 -11.58 5.15 1.43
C TYR A 169 -11.22 4.88 -0.02
N THR A 170 -12.13 4.25 -0.75
CA THR A 170 -11.97 3.95 -2.18
C THR A 170 -12.90 4.84 -2.98
N HIS A 171 -12.37 5.95 -3.52
CA HIS A 171 -13.17 6.88 -4.31
C HIS A 171 -13.53 6.34 -5.69
N TYR A 172 -12.58 5.67 -6.34
CA TYR A 172 -12.76 5.04 -7.64
C TYR A 172 -12.38 3.55 -7.57
N PRO A 173 -13.09 2.67 -8.30
CA PRO A 173 -12.65 1.29 -8.45
C PRO A 173 -11.31 1.24 -9.18
N THR A 174 -10.53 0.18 -8.93
CA THR A 174 -9.25 -0.08 -9.60
C THR A 174 -9.33 -0.03 -11.13
N ILE A 175 -10.49 -0.38 -11.70
CA ILE A 175 -10.81 -0.24 -13.12
C ILE A 175 -12.14 0.48 -13.25
N SER A 176 -12.16 1.63 -13.93
CA SER A 176 -13.38 2.39 -14.20
C SER A 176 -14.08 1.94 -15.48
N LEU A 177 -15.37 2.26 -15.61
CA LEU A 177 -16.14 2.01 -16.84
C LEU A 177 -15.56 2.78 -18.04
N ASP A 178 -14.98 3.96 -17.81
CA ASP A 178 -14.31 4.74 -18.85
C ASP A 178 -13.06 4.05 -19.35
N MET A 179 -12.27 3.41 -18.46
CA MET A 179 -11.11 2.61 -18.86
C MET A 179 -11.53 1.42 -19.72
N ILE A 180 -12.61 0.71 -19.34
CA ILE A 180 -13.16 -0.40 -20.13
C ILE A 180 -13.64 0.09 -21.50
N SER A 181 -14.35 1.22 -21.52
CA SER A 181 -14.86 1.82 -22.75
C SER A 181 -13.72 2.21 -23.69
N ARG A 182 -12.61 2.78 -23.18
CA ARG A 182 -11.43 3.13 -24.01
C ARG A 182 -10.79 1.93 -24.69
N VAL A 183 -10.69 0.80 -23.98
CA VAL A 183 -10.16 -0.45 -24.55
C VAL A 183 -11.11 -0.99 -25.62
N ARG A 184 -12.42 -0.99 -25.33
CA ARG A 184 -13.46 -1.40 -26.30
C ARG A 184 -13.43 -0.54 -27.56
N ASP A 185 -13.28 0.77 -27.41
CA ASP A 185 -13.32 1.74 -28.49
C ASP A 185 -11.95 1.90 -29.18
N ARG A 186 -10.92 1.19 -28.70
CA ARG A 186 -9.53 1.21 -29.21
C ARG A 186 -8.93 2.62 -29.31
N SER A 187 -9.21 3.47 -28.33
CA SER A 187 -8.71 4.85 -28.30
C SER A 187 -7.32 4.91 -27.66
N SER A 188 -6.29 5.36 -28.39
CA SER A 188 -4.94 5.53 -27.81
C SER A 188 -4.90 6.70 -26.81
N MET A 189 -4.33 6.49 -25.63
CA MET A 189 -4.16 7.53 -24.59
C MET A 189 -3.04 7.14 -23.62
N TYR A 190 -2.68 8.01 -22.67
CA TYR A 190 -1.66 7.72 -21.64
C TYR A 190 -1.93 6.41 -20.86
N ASN A 191 -3.20 5.98 -20.76
CA ASN A 191 -3.61 4.73 -20.10
C ASN A 191 -4.16 3.65 -21.06
N ASN A 192 -3.95 3.79 -22.38
CA ASN A 192 -4.25 2.75 -23.36
C ASN A 192 -3.21 2.76 -24.49
N ASP A 193 -2.29 1.80 -24.43
CA ASP A 193 -1.14 1.73 -25.33
C ASP A 193 -1.54 1.62 -26.80
N THR A 194 -0.76 2.26 -27.68
CA THR A 194 -1.03 2.27 -29.12
C THR A 194 -1.09 0.87 -29.74
N SER A 195 -0.33 -0.10 -29.21
CA SER A 195 -0.37 -1.50 -29.67
C SER A 195 -1.71 -2.17 -29.39
N ILE A 196 -2.39 -1.80 -28.30
CA ILE A 196 -3.73 -2.29 -27.95
C ILE A 196 -4.81 -1.57 -28.77
N ALA A 197 -4.56 -0.30 -29.09
CA ALA A 197 -5.44 0.52 -29.92
C ALA A 197 -5.36 0.20 -31.43
N ARG A 198 -4.39 -0.60 -31.90
CA ARG A 198 -4.23 -0.96 -33.32
C ARG A 198 -5.33 -1.93 -33.80
N ARG A 199 -5.58 -1.91 -35.11
CA ARG A 199 -6.55 -2.80 -35.78
C ARG A 199 -6.07 -4.24 -35.81
#